data_AF-A0A7G5C3E7-F1
#
_entry.id   AF-A0A7G5C3E7-F1
#
_cell.length_a   1.000
_cell.length_b   1.000
_cell.length_c   1.000
_cell.angle_alpha   90.00
_cell.angle_beta   90.00
_cell.angle_gamma   90.00
#
_symmetry.space_group_name_H-M   'P 1'
#
loop_
_entity.id
_entity.type
_entity.pdbx_description
1 polymer ?
#
loop_
_entity_poly.entity_id
_entity_poly.type
_entity_poly.pdbx_seq_one_letter_code
_entity_poly.pdbx_strand_id
1 'polypeptide(L)'
;MSTNNIIALCISGYAALVATLVLFWNMYMYSNDRGKIQIGGFFGHRSDGYSPAEEILYFEFVNSGRKPILLTNFGGYTKKKYVQNGKSAFVINIPGIPKKLEPGDRHQVTLTNFECIDDTVKSMVAYDSLNNPYKMKRSILKRLQKEKKEMNEMNESYRAS
;
A
#
# COMPACT_ATOMS: atom_id res chain seq x y z
N MET A 1 -3.91 -7.65 61.80
CA MET A 1 -3.21 -7.10 60.61
C MET A 1 -2.69 -5.73 60.99
N SER A 2 -1.39 -5.44 60.88
CA SER A 2 -0.85 -4.13 61.29
C SER A 2 -1.35 -3.05 60.33
N THR A 3 -1.55 -1.83 60.84
CA THR A 3 -1.94 -0.64 60.04
C THR A 3 -1.02 -0.43 58.84
N ASN A 4 0.27 -0.70 59.00
CA ASN A 4 1.27 -0.64 57.93
C ASN A 4 0.96 -1.59 56.75
N ASN A 5 0.40 -2.78 57.04
CA ASN A 5 0.05 -3.75 55.98
C ASN A 5 -1.14 -3.27 55.14
N ILE A 6 -2.11 -2.59 55.77
CA ILE A 6 -3.28 -2.04 55.07
C ILE A 6 -2.83 -0.91 54.14
N ILE A 7 -1.98 0.01 54.62
CA ILE A 7 -1.44 1.11 53.82
C ILE A 7 -0.62 0.57 52.64
N ALA A 8 0.25 -0.42 52.87
CA ALA A 8 1.03 -1.04 51.81
C ALA A 8 0.16 -1.71 50.74
N LEU A 9 -0.95 -2.35 51.13
CA LEU A 9 -1.89 -2.97 50.21
C LEU A 9 -2.67 -1.94 49.38
N CYS A 10 -3.06 -0.81 49.97
CA CYS A 10 -3.69 0.29 49.23
C CYS A 10 -2.72 0.91 48.21
N ILE A 11 -1.46 1.13 48.60
CA ILE A 11 -0.43 1.69 47.71
C ILE A 11 -0.14 0.72 46.56
N SER A 12 0.03 -0.57 46.85
CA SER A 12 0.31 -1.57 45.80
C SER A 12 -0.86 -1.76 44.84
N GLY A 13 -2.10 -1.78 45.35
CA GLY A 13 -3.30 -1.81 44.52
C GLY A 13 -3.43 -0.60 43.60
N TYR A 14 -3.19 0.60 44.14
CA TYR A 14 -3.17 1.83 43.34
C TYR A 14 -2.07 1.82 42.28
N ALA A 15 -0.85 1.44 42.66
CA ALA A 15 0.28 1.35 41.72
C ALA A 15 0.00 0.34 40.59
N ALA A 16 -0.60 -0.81 40.90
CA ALA A 16 -0.96 -1.81 39.90
C ALA A 16 -2.01 -1.28 38.90
N LEU A 17 -3.01 -0.53 39.37
CA LEU A 17 -4.02 0.08 38.49
C LEU A 17 -3.40 1.12 37.54
N VAL A 18 -2.56 2.01 38.09
CA VAL A 18 -1.87 3.03 37.28
C VAL A 18 -0.95 2.38 36.25
N ALA A 19 -0.17 1.38 36.64
CA ALA A 19 0.71 0.65 35.73
C ALA A 19 -0.07 -0.02 34.58
N THR A 20 -1.24 -0.59 34.89
CA THR A 20 -2.12 -1.23 33.89
C THR A 20 -2.64 -0.20 32.88
N LEU A 21 -3.11 0.96 33.34
CA LEU A 21 -3.60 2.03 32.47
C LEU A 21 -2.49 2.57 31.55
N VAL A 22 -1.30 2.80 32.09
CA VAL A 22 -0.14 3.25 31.32
C VAL A 22 0.26 2.22 30.26
N LEU A 23 0.23 0.92 30.61
CA LEU A 23 0.52 -0.16 29.66
C LEU A 23 -0.49 -0.18 28.50
N PHE A 24 -1.80 -0.09 28.80
CA PHE A 24 -2.83 -0.04 27.77
C PHE A 24 -2.69 1.18 26.87
N TRP A 25 -2.41 2.36 27.45
CA TRP A 25 -2.19 3.58 26.70
C TRP A 25 -1.00 3.47 25.75
N ASN A 26 0.12 2.91 26.21
CA ASN A 26 1.30 2.69 25.38
C ASN A 26 1.03 1.69 24.25
N MET A 27 0.31 0.61 24.52
CA MET A 27 -0.10 -0.34 23.47
C MET A 27 -1.01 0.32 22.43
N TYR A 28 -1.96 1.16 22.87
CA TYR A 28 -2.83 1.92 21.97
C TYR A 28 -2.04 2.86 21.07
N MET A 29 -1.13 3.66 21.64
CA MET A 29 -0.26 4.58 20.89
C MET A 29 0.62 3.82 19.89
N TYR A 30 1.26 2.72 20.32
CA TYR A 30 2.10 1.90 19.45
C TYR A 30 1.32 1.29 18.27
N SER A 31 0.07 0.90 18.50
CA SER A 31 -0.81 0.38 17.44
C SER A 31 -1.23 1.48 16.44
N ASN A 32 -1.50 2.69 16.95
CA ASN A 32 -1.98 3.79 16.13
C ASN A 32 -0.85 4.49 15.35
N ASP A 33 0.37 4.52 15.89
CA ASP A 33 1.55 5.16 15.31
C ASP A 33 2.30 4.27 14.30
N ARG A 34 1.58 3.35 13.65
CA ARG A 34 2.12 2.52 12.57
C ARG A 34 2.11 3.30 11.25
N GLY A 35 3.16 3.10 10.45
CA GLY A 35 3.16 3.53 9.06
C GLY A 35 2.03 2.84 8.29
N LYS A 36 1.28 3.59 7.49
CA LYS A 36 0.19 3.07 6.66
C LYS A 36 0.30 3.69 5.28
N ILE A 37 0.61 2.90 4.26
CA ILE A 37 0.52 3.34 2.87
C ILE A 37 -0.78 2.83 2.26
N GLN A 38 -1.57 3.74 1.69
CA GLN A 38 -2.68 3.41 0.81
C GLN A 38 -2.20 3.46 -0.62
N ILE A 39 -2.52 2.40 -1.37
CA ILE A 39 -2.17 2.30 -2.80
C ILE A 39 -3.47 2.41 -3.61
N GLY A 40 -3.55 3.46 -4.41
CA GLY A 40 -4.59 3.71 -5.38
C GLY A 40 -4.07 3.50 -6.81
N GLY A 41 -5.00 3.40 -7.74
CA GLY A 41 -4.67 3.48 -9.16
C GLY A 41 -5.91 3.62 -10.04
N PHE A 42 -5.71 4.19 -11.22
CA PHE A 42 -6.73 4.41 -12.24
C PHE A 42 -6.10 4.56 -13.62
N PHE A 43 -6.83 4.19 -14.67
CA PHE A 43 -6.46 4.54 -16.04
C PHE A 43 -6.94 5.95 -16.37
N GLY A 44 -6.14 6.67 -17.14
CA GLY A 44 -6.48 7.99 -17.66
C GLY A 44 -5.88 8.18 -19.05
N HIS A 45 -6.18 9.33 -19.63
CA HIS A 45 -5.63 9.74 -20.92
C HIS A 45 -4.74 10.94 -20.71
N ARG A 46 -3.60 10.98 -21.40
CA ARG A 46 -2.74 12.15 -21.47
C ARG A 46 -2.74 12.66 -22.90
N SER A 47 -3.10 13.93 -23.05
CA SER A 47 -2.97 14.65 -24.30
C SER A 47 -1.97 15.78 -24.10
N ASP A 48 -0.91 15.76 -24.89
CA ASP A 48 0.10 16.82 -24.92
C ASP A 48 -0.21 17.86 -26.01
N GLY A 49 -1.45 17.87 -26.53
CA GLY A 49 -1.94 18.83 -27.54
C GLY A 49 -1.48 18.58 -28.98
N TYR A 50 -0.35 17.89 -29.17
CA TYR A 50 0.23 17.58 -30.49
C TYR A 50 0.15 16.11 -30.89
N SER A 51 -0.07 15.21 -29.93
CA SER A 51 -0.12 13.76 -30.15
C SER A 51 -1.52 13.23 -29.84
N PRO A 52 -1.99 12.16 -30.52
CA PRO A 52 -3.17 11.41 -30.06
C PRO A 52 -3.02 11.06 -28.58
N ALA A 53 -4.15 11.09 -27.87
CA ALA A 53 -4.18 10.86 -26.43
C ALA A 53 -3.60 9.49 -26.10
N GLU A 54 -2.54 9.46 -25.29
CA GLU A 54 -1.91 8.23 -24.84
C GLU A 54 -2.64 7.73 -23.59
N GLU A 55 -2.93 6.44 -23.55
CA GLU A 55 -3.46 5.79 -22.35
C GLU A 55 -2.34 5.74 -21.30
N ILE A 56 -2.67 6.07 -20.05
CA ILE A 56 -1.73 6.06 -18.93
C ILE A 56 -2.36 5.40 -17.72
N LEU A 57 -1.58 4.57 -17.04
CA LEU A 57 -1.91 4.01 -15.74
C LEU A 57 -1.28 4.86 -14.65
N TYR A 58 -2.13 5.45 -13.80
CA TYR A 58 -1.72 6.19 -12.63
C TYR A 58 -1.72 5.27 -11.42
N PHE A 59 -0.62 5.25 -10.67
CA PHE A 59 -0.60 4.76 -9.29
C PHE A 59 -0.43 5.92 -8.33
N GLU A 60 -1.11 5.84 -7.20
CA GLU A 60 -1.00 6.82 -6.12
C GLU A 60 -0.62 6.10 -4.83
N PHE A 61 0.44 6.56 -4.19
CA PHE A 61 0.87 6.13 -2.86
C PHE A 61 0.60 7.26 -1.88
N VAL A 62 -0.25 6.99 -0.89
CA VAL A 62 -0.60 7.97 0.15
C VAL A 62 -0.14 7.44 1.50
N ASN A 63 0.70 8.19 2.20
CA ASN A 63 1.00 7.86 3.59
C ASN A 63 -0.16 8.31 4.48
N SER A 64 -1.10 7.41 4.75
CA SER A 64 -2.21 7.64 5.68
C SER A 64 -1.86 7.30 7.13
N GLY A 65 -0.58 7.08 7.43
CA GLY A 65 -0.06 6.84 8.77
C GLY A 65 0.35 8.13 9.47
N ARG A 66 0.89 8.00 10.69
CA ARG A 66 1.38 9.13 11.50
C ARG A 66 2.91 9.28 11.48
N LYS A 67 3.61 8.35 10.85
CA LYS A 67 5.07 8.34 10.75
C LYS A 67 5.52 8.51 9.30
N PRO A 68 6.66 9.16 9.05
CA PRO A 68 7.27 9.19 7.73
C PRO A 68 7.63 7.77 7.29
N ILE A 69 7.47 7.48 5.99
CA ILE A 69 7.79 6.19 5.41
C ILE A 69 8.67 6.40 4.19
N LEU A 70 9.80 5.70 4.12
CA LEU A 70 10.65 5.67 2.93
C LEU A 70 10.16 4.55 2.01
N LEU A 71 9.36 4.90 1.01
CA LEU A 71 8.89 3.99 -0.03
C LEU A 71 10.08 3.56 -0.90
N THR A 72 10.36 2.27 -0.99
CA THR A 72 11.55 1.74 -1.69
C THR A 72 11.19 1.01 -2.97
N ASN A 73 10.25 0.07 -2.90
CA ASN A 73 9.89 -0.81 -4.00
C ASN A 73 8.38 -0.87 -4.19
N PHE A 74 7.97 -1.14 -5.43
CA PHE A 74 6.61 -1.49 -5.77
C PHE A 74 6.63 -2.69 -6.71
N GLY A 75 5.63 -3.54 -6.60
CA GLY A 75 5.53 -4.72 -7.43
C GLY A 75 4.28 -5.50 -7.11
N GLY A 76 4.34 -6.79 -7.37
CA GLY A 76 3.20 -7.66 -7.14
C GLY A 76 3.57 -9.12 -7.09
N TYR A 77 2.53 -9.91 -6.85
CA TYR A 77 2.60 -11.35 -6.85
C TYR A 77 1.67 -11.90 -7.93
N THR A 78 2.12 -12.90 -8.67
CA THR A 78 1.31 -13.61 -9.67
C THR A 78 0.67 -14.86 -9.06
N LYS A 79 -0.39 -15.34 -9.69
CA LYS A 79 -1.00 -16.64 -9.39
C LYS A 79 0.01 -17.74 -9.74
N LYS A 80 0.20 -18.71 -8.84
CA LYS A 80 1.17 -19.82 -8.97
C LYS A 80 1.16 -20.56 -10.32
N LYS A 81 0.03 -20.58 -11.04
CA LYS A 81 -0.12 -21.26 -12.34
C LYS A 81 0.59 -20.54 -13.50
N TYR A 82 1.01 -19.29 -13.33
CA TYR A 82 1.55 -18.44 -14.41
C TYR A 82 3.02 -18.08 -14.18
N VAL A 83 3.73 -18.88 -13.40
CA VAL A 83 5.09 -18.60 -12.98
C VAL A 83 6.08 -19.26 -13.95
N GLN A 84 6.65 -18.49 -14.87
CA GLN A 84 7.87 -18.89 -15.56
C GLN A 84 9.05 -18.71 -14.57
N ASN A 85 9.80 -19.79 -14.28
CA ASN A 85 10.97 -19.81 -13.38
C ASN A 85 10.73 -19.86 -11.85
N GLY A 86 9.57 -20.33 -11.38
CA GLY A 86 9.28 -20.50 -9.93
C GLY A 86 9.14 -19.22 -9.10
N LYS A 87 9.42 -18.03 -9.66
CA LYS A 87 9.28 -16.73 -8.98
C LYS A 87 7.87 -16.14 -9.14
N SER A 88 7.08 -16.23 -8.08
CA SER A 88 5.71 -15.69 -8.02
C SER A 88 5.64 -14.18 -7.73
N ALA A 89 6.75 -13.46 -7.78
CA ALA A 89 6.84 -12.04 -7.46
C ALA A 89 7.56 -11.28 -8.57
N PHE A 90 7.13 -10.05 -8.81
CA PHE A 90 7.74 -9.12 -9.75
C PHE A 90 7.89 -7.74 -9.11
N VAL A 91 8.84 -6.97 -9.62
CA VAL A 91 9.10 -5.58 -9.22
C VAL A 91 8.81 -4.69 -10.41
N ILE A 92 8.14 -3.57 -10.17
CA ILE A 92 7.90 -2.54 -11.17
C ILE A 92 8.91 -1.44 -10.90
N ASN A 93 9.72 -1.13 -11.91
CA ASN A 93 10.61 0.02 -11.83
C ASN A 93 9.78 1.29 -12.04
N ILE A 94 9.64 2.11 -11.00
CA ILE A 94 8.86 3.34 -11.04
C ILE A 94 9.81 4.53 -10.94
N PRO A 95 9.63 5.59 -11.74
CA PRO A 95 10.38 6.82 -11.54
C PRO A 95 10.09 7.45 -10.18
N GLY A 96 11.14 7.94 -9.52
CA GLY A 96 11.02 8.71 -8.28
C GLY A 96 10.97 7.89 -6.99
N ILE A 97 11.10 6.56 -7.04
CA ILE A 97 11.43 5.73 -5.86
C ILE A 97 12.94 5.40 -5.85
N PRO A 98 13.59 5.37 -4.67
CA PRO A 98 13.01 5.50 -3.34
C PRO A 98 12.56 6.94 -3.01
N LYS A 99 11.44 7.07 -2.28
CA LYS A 99 10.85 8.37 -1.88
C LYS A 99 10.42 8.37 -0.42
N LYS A 100 10.82 9.40 0.32
CA LYS A 100 10.29 9.65 1.67
C LYS A 100 8.91 10.30 1.55
N LEU A 101 7.91 9.74 2.22
CA LEU A 101 6.55 10.25 2.32
C LEU A 101 6.30 10.68 3.76
N GLU A 102 6.10 11.97 4.00
CA GLU A 102 5.64 12.47 5.30
C GLU A 102 4.17 12.07 5.55
N PRO A 103 3.66 12.12 6.80
CA PRO A 103 2.26 11.86 7.08
C PRO A 103 1.33 12.76 6.25
N GLY A 104 0.42 12.15 5.48
CA GLY A 104 -0.48 12.84 4.56
C GLY A 104 0.07 13.07 3.15
N ASP A 105 1.37 12.87 2.93
CA ASP A 105 1.99 13.04 1.61
C ASP A 105 1.45 12.03 0.61
N ARG A 106 1.48 12.48 -0.66
CA ARG A 106 1.10 11.69 -1.81
C ARG A 106 2.24 11.61 -2.82
N HIS A 107 2.37 10.46 -3.43
CA HIS A 107 3.25 10.26 -4.57
C HIS A 107 2.48 9.56 -5.67
N GLN A 108 2.26 10.30 -6.74
CA GLN A 108 1.65 9.78 -7.95
C GLN A 108 2.74 9.45 -8.97
N VAL A 109 2.53 8.36 -9.70
CA VAL A 109 3.43 7.89 -10.73
C VAL A 109 2.62 7.37 -11.91
N THR A 110 3.16 7.55 -13.10
CA THR A 110 2.52 7.19 -14.36
C THR A 110 3.31 6.10 -15.05
N LEU A 111 2.61 5.09 -15.55
CA LEU A 111 3.18 4.04 -16.39
C LEU A 111 2.45 4.04 -17.73
N THR A 112 3.21 3.89 -18.80
CA THR A 112 2.71 3.67 -20.17
C THR A 112 2.63 2.18 -20.51
N ASN A 113 3.36 1.32 -19.78
CA ASN A 113 3.26 -0.13 -19.89
C ASN A 113 2.31 -0.72 -18.81
N PHE A 114 1.23 -1.36 -19.25
CA PHE A 114 0.20 -1.94 -18.38
C PHE A 114 0.39 -3.43 -18.10
N GLU A 115 1.47 -4.08 -18.55
CA GLU A 115 1.75 -5.49 -18.29
C GLU A 115 1.72 -5.85 -16.81
N CYS A 116 2.07 -4.89 -15.95
CA CYS A 116 2.07 -5.06 -14.50
C CYS A 116 0.68 -5.25 -13.86
N ILE A 117 -0.41 -5.05 -14.62
CA ILE A 117 -1.78 -5.31 -14.22
C ILE A 117 -2.38 -6.28 -15.22
N ASP A 118 -2.47 -7.57 -14.90
CA ASP A 118 -3.19 -8.55 -15.73
C ASP A 118 -4.03 -9.47 -14.85
N ASP A 119 -4.76 -10.40 -15.45
CA ASP A 119 -5.57 -11.38 -14.73
C ASP A 119 -4.74 -12.40 -13.96
N THR A 120 -3.45 -12.56 -14.27
CA THR A 120 -2.50 -13.41 -13.55
C THR A 120 -2.05 -12.77 -12.23
N VAL A 121 -2.07 -11.43 -12.11
CA VAL A 121 -1.70 -10.71 -10.89
C VAL A 121 -2.69 -11.02 -9.76
N LYS A 122 -2.15 -11.50 -8.64
CA LYS A 122 -2.87 -11.81 -7.41
C LYS A 122 -2.99 -10.61 -6.48
N SER A 123 -1.92 -9.83 -6.34
CA SER A 123 -1.86 -8.67 -5.44
C SER A 123 -0.72 -7.75 -5.81
N MET A 124 -0.94 -6.44 -5.65
CA MET A 124 0.07 -5.40 -5.77
C MET A 124 0.51 -4.94 -4.38
N VAL A 125 1.82 -4.75 -4.20
CA VAL A 125 2.44 -4.47 -2.90
C VAL A 125 3.52 -3.41 -3.04
N ALA A 126 3.50 -2.43 -2.16
CA ALA A 126 4.60 -1.49 -1.95
C ALA A 126 5.39 -1.87 -0.70
N TYR A 127 6.68 -1.57 -0.68
CA TYR A 127 7.57 -1.85 0.45
C TYR A 127 8.22 -0.55 0.93
N ASP A 128 8.46 -0.48 2.24
CA ASP A 128 9.30 0.55 2.83
C ASP A 128 10.77 0.09 2.98
N SER A 129 11.60 0.94 3.58
CA SER A 129 13.00 0.64 3.88
C SER A 129 13.21 -0.45 4.93
N LEU A 130 12.17 -0.81 5.68
CA LEU A 130 12.17 -1.91 6.66
C LEU A 130 11.54 -3.18 6.08
N ASN A 131 11.25 -3.19 4.77
CA ASN A 131 10.62 -4.29 4.05
C ASN A 131 9.19 -4.62 4.54
N ASN A 132 8.49 -3.65 5.14
CA ASN A 132 7.09 -3.80 5.51
C ASN A 132 6.19 -3.78 4.26
N PRO A 133 5.34 -4.79 4.04
CA PRO A 133 4.49 -4.85 2.86
C PRO A 133 3.18 -4.07 3.05
N TYR A 134 2.89 -3.16 2.12
CA TYR A 134 1.62 -2.43 2.02
C TYR A 134 0.85 -2.92 0.81
N LYS A 135 -0.29 -3.57 1.04
CA LYS A 135 -1.08 -4.20 -0.04
C LYS A 135 -2.11 -3.25 -0.61
N MET A 136 -2.21 -3.22 -1.94
CA MET A 136 -3.33 -2.58 -2.62
C MET A 136 -4.64 -3.30 -2.28
N LYS A 137 -5.73 -2.54 -2.10
CA LYS A 137 -7.06 -3.11 -1.88
C LYS A 137 -7.45 -3.98 -3.08
N ARG A 138 -7.97 -5.17 -2.80
CA ARG A 138 -8.38 -6.14 -3.85
C ARG A 138 -9.46 -5.58 -4.79
N SER A 139 -10.35 -4.72 -4.29
CA SER A 139 -11.36 -4.05 -5.11
C SER A 139 -10.75 -3.14 -6.16
N ILE A 140 -9.71 -2.38 -5.81
CA ILE A 140 -8.99 -1.50 -6.73
C ILE A 140 -8.27 -2.34 -7.79
N LEU A 141 -7.54 -3.39 -7.38
CA LEU A 141 -6.84 -4.26 -8.33
C LEU A 141 -7.81 -4.92 -9.32
N LYS A 142 -8.94 -5.46 -8.84
CA LYS A 142 -9.95 -6.06 -9.72
C LYS A 142 -10.55 -5.05 -10.71
N ARG A 143 -10.77 -3.81 -10.26
CA ARG A 143 -11.25 -2.73 -11.12
C ARG A 143 -10.25 -2.44 -12.24
N LEU A 144 -8.97 -2.28 -11.90
CA LEU A 144 -7.91 -2.05 -12.88
C LEU A 144 -7.77 -3.21 -13.88
N GLN A 145 -7.84 -4.46 -13.40
CA GLN A 145 -7.81 -5.64 -14.28
C GLN A 145 -8.98 -5.65 -15.26
N LYS A 146 -10.16 -5.23 -14.81
CA LYS A 146 -11.36 -5.14 -15.65
C LYS A 146 -11.21 -4.02 -16.68
N GLU A 147 -10.83 -2.81 -16.26
CA GLU A 147 -10.63 -1.65 -17.14
C GLU A 147 -9.60 -1.96 -18.25
N LYS A 148 -8.45 -2.58 -17.90
CA LYS A 148 -7.45 -2.99 -18.90
C LYS A 148 -8.02 -3.98 -19.93
N LYS A 149 -8.84 -4.93 -19.48
CA LYS A 149 -9.46 -5.92 -20.38
C LYS A 149 -10.39 -5.23 -21.39
N GLU A 150 -11.21 -4.30 -20.92
CA GLU A 150 -12.11 -3.52 -21.78
C GLU A 150 -11.33 -2.65 -22.79
N MET A 151 -10.21 -2.05 -22.38
CA MET A 151 -9.33 -1.30 -23.27
C MET A 151 -8.71 -2.19 -24.36
N ASN A 152 -8.26 -3.40 -24.00
CA ASN A 152 -7.72 -4.35 -24.98
C ASN A 152 -8.77 -4.78 -26.01
N GLU A 153 -9.98 -5.10 -25.57
CA GLU A 153 -11.08 -5.50 -26.45
C GLU A 153 -11.47 -4.37 -27.43
N MET A 154 -11.48 -3.12 -26.95
CA MET A 154 -11.75 -1.95 -27.77
C MET A 154 -10.65 -1.73 -28.83
N ASN A 155 -9.38 -1.84 -28.43
CA ASN A 155 -8.23 -1.69 -29.34
C ASN A 155 -8.20 -2.79 -30.41
N GLU A 156 -8.61 -4.02 -30.09
CA GLU A 156 -8.74 -5.11 -31.07
C GLU A 156 -9.88 -4.84 -32.06
N SER A 157 -11.04 -4.34 -31.60
CA SER A 157 -12.15 -3.97 -32.48
C SER A 157 -11.78 -2.87 -33.50
N TYR A 158 -10.98 -1.89 -33.07
CA TYR A 158 -10.51 -0.83 -33.97
C TYR A 158 -9.51 -1.31 -35.01
N ARG A 159 -8.71 -2.34 -34.70
CA ARG A 159 -7.74 -2.92 -35.66
C ARG A 159 -8.39 -3.83 -36.71
N ALA A 160 -9.58 -4.35 -36.44
CA ALA A 160 -10.31 -5.24 -37.33
C ALA A 160 -11.24 -4.50 -38.32
N SER A 161 -11.42 -3.19 -38.15
CA SER A 161 -12.24 -2.32 -39.00
C SER A 161 -11.37 -1.59 -40.03
#